data_AF-A0A1B6EP18-F1
#
_entry.id   AF-A0A1B6EP18-F1
#
_cell.length_a   1.000
_cell.length_b   1.000
_cell.length_c   1.000
_cell.angle_alpha   90.00
_cell.angle_beta   90.00
_cell.angle_gamma   90.00
#
_symmetry.space_group_name_H-M   'P 1'
#
loop_
_entity.id
_entity.type
_entity.pdbx_description
1 polymer ?
#
loop_
_entity_poly.entity_id
_entity_poly.type
_entity_poly.pdbx_seq_one_letter_code
_entity_poly.pdbx_strand_id
1 'polypeptide(L)'
;VVCSLQSNDFTNAKTLIGPLILKLEKGIQRMIEDPKEAYSDKLILDLLYYCRSLIKLSYMIDDRDESAKQIAKFLFKEGRPAFLETQVDSDILMSYLRWSEEDVKNLYFLFEKVKMLWVEFHKTYKRNIVWFV
;
A
#
# COMPACT_ATOMS: atom_id res chain seq x y z
N VAL A 1 24.77 0.06 -25.61
CA VAL A 1 24.24 1.06 -24.65
C VAL A 1 24.08 0.34 -23.32
N VAL A 2 24.95 0.67 -22.38
CA VAL A 2 25.21 -0.10 -21.16
C VAL A 2 24.07 0.11 -20.16
N CYS A 3 23.39 -0.98 -19.79
CA CYS A 3 22.53 -1.04 -18.61
C CYS A 3 23.40 -0.98 -17.36
N SER A 4 23.58 0.23 -16.84
CA SER A 4 24.07 0.47 -15.49
C SER A 4 22.91 0.99 -14.65
N LEU A 5 22.04 0.08 -14.22
CA LEU A 5 21.22 0.30 -13.03
C LEU A 5 22.19 0.34 -11.83
N GLN A 6 22.75 1.53 -11.59
CA GLN A 6 23.50 1.81 -10.39
C GLN A 6 22.53 1.77 -9.21
N SER A 7 22.58 0.67 -8.50
CA SER A 7 22.34 0.53 -7.07
C SER A 7 22.85 1.74 -6.30
N ASN A 8 21.99 2.73 -6.01
CA ASN A 8 22.36 3.83 -5.11
C ASN A 8 21.22 4.52 -4.32
N ASP A 9 19.98 4.04 -4.36
CA ASP A 9 18.87 4.70 -3.62
C ASP A 9 18.39 3.98 -2.34
N PHE A 10 19.10 2.95 -1.87
CA PHE A 10 18.63 2.17 -0.70
C PHE A 10 19.04 2.72 0.68
N THR A 11 19.89 3.74 0.74
CA THR A 11 20.55 4.12 2.01
C THR A 11 19.90 5.30 2.77
N ASN A 12 18.96 6.04 2.16
CA ASN A 12 18.18 7.10 2.85
C ASN A 12 16.70 6.72 3.08
N ALA A 13 16.29 5.49 2.75
CA ALA A 13 14.90 5.07 2.68
C ALA A 13 14.28 4.56 4.00
N LYS A 14 14.97 4.64 5.15
CA LYS A 14 14.44 4.15 6.43
C LYS A 14 13.41 5.09 7.07
N THR A 15 13.46 6.38 6.79
CA THR A 15 12.78 7.39 7.64
C THR A 15 11.38 7.81 7.18
N LEU A 16 10.84 7.29 6.07
CA LEU A 16 9.58 7.81 5.48
C LEU A 16 8.51 6.76 5.16
N ILE A 17 8.63 5.53 5.67
CA ILE A 17 7.66 4.46 5.37
C ILE A 17 6.24 4.84 5.81
N GLY A 18 6.09 5.47 6.98
CA GLY A 18 4.79 5.85 7.51
C GLY A 18 4.10 6.97 6.72
N PRO A 19 4.75 8.12 6.52
CA PRO A 19 4.22 9.17 5.64
C PRO A 19 3.87 8.66 4.24
N LEU A 20 4.66 7.73 3.70
CA LEU A 20 4.38 7.11 2.40
C LEU A 20 3.10 6.28 2.41
N ILE A 21 2.91 5.38 3.39
CA ILE A 21 1.70 4.56 3.51
C ILE A 21 0.46 5.44 3.56
N LEU A 22 0.46 6.47 4.43
CA LEU A 22 -0.69 7.37 4.59
C LEU A 22 -0.98 8.19 3.33
N LYS A 23 0.07 8.63 2.62
CA LYS A 23 -0.07 9.35 1.35
C LYS A 23 -0.68 8.45 0.28
N LEU A 24 -0.19 7.22 0.17
CA LEU A 24 -0.69 6.23 -0.80
C LEU A 24 -2.15 5.89 -0.51
N GLU A 25 -2.51 5.64 0.76
CA GLU A 25 -3.88 5.32 1.14
C GLU A 25 -4.88 6.40 0.73
N LYS A 26 -4.58 7.66 1.04
CA LYS A 26 -5.41 8.81 0.63
C LYS A 26 -5.47 8.98 -0.88
N GLY A 27 -4.36 8.73 -1.57
CA GLY A 27 -4.28 8.80 -3.03
C GLY A 27 -5.17 7.74 -3.68
N ILE A 28 -5.04 6.49 -3.24
CA ILE A 28 -5.81 5.34 -3.71
C ILE A 28 -7.31 5.56 -3.45
N GLN A 29 -7.70 5.95 -2.22
CA GLN A 29 -9.10 6.27 -1.89
C GLN A 29 -9.69 7.25 -2.89
N ARG A 30 -9.01 8.38 -3.11
CA ARG A 30 -9.47 9.42 -4.02
C ARG A 30 -9.60 8.94 -5.47
N MET A 31 -8.65 8.13 -5.94
CA MET A 31 -8.67 7.62 -7.32
C MET A 31 -9.79 6.59 -7.54
N ILE A 32 -10.21 5.88 -6.49
CA ILE A 32 -11.33 4.94 -6.54
C ILE A 32 -12.68 5.68 -6.47
N GLU A 33 -12.79 6.69 -5.60
CA GLU A 33 -14.04 7.46 -5.41
C GLU A 33 -14.36 8.40 -6.58
N ASP A 34 -13.33 8.97 -7.22
CA ASP A 34 -13.45 9.91 -8.35
C ASP A 34 -12.46 9.52 -9.46
N PRO A 35 -12.73 8.42 -10.19
CA PRO A 35 -11.82 7.89 -11.20
C PRO A 35 -11.71 8.84 -12.40
N LYS A 36 -10.49 9.03 -12.90
CA LYS A 36 -10.16 9.87 -14.05
C LYS A 36 -9.11 9.18 -14.89
N GLU A 37 -9.18 9.32 -16.21
CA GLU A 37 -8.24 8.69 -17.14
C GLU A 37 -6.76 8.88 -16.74
N ALA A 38 -6.40 10.07 -16.26
CA ALA A 38 -5.05 10.39 -15.76
C ALA A 38 -4.58 9.56 -14.54
N TYR A 39 -5.48 8.80 -13.90
CA TYR A 39 -5.20 7.95 -12.75
C TYR A 39 -4.99 6.48 -13.11
N SER A 40 -5.22 6.08 -14.36
CA SER A 40 -5.13 4.68 -14.84
C SER A 40 -3.85 3.97 -14.35
N ASP A 41 -2.68 4.33 -14.87
CA ASP A 41 -1.43 3.68 -14.48
C ASP A 41 -1.06 3.94 -13.02
N LYS A 42 -1.44 5.13 -12.52
CA LYS A 42 -1.08 5.58 -11.20
C LYS A 42 -1.74 4.76 -10.10
N LEU A 43 -3.01 4.38 -10.26
CA LEU A 43 -3.74 3.61 -9.26
C LEU A 43 -3.08 2.24 -9.03
N ILE A 44 -2.73 1.55 -10.11
CA ILE A 44 -2.03 0.25 -10.04
C ILE A 44 -0.64 0.41 -9.40
N LEU A 45 0.12 1.42 -9.81
CA LEU A 45 1.44 1.69 -9.22
C LEU A 45 1.36 2.03 -7.73
N ASP A 46 0.42 2.87 -7.33
CA ASP A 46 0.25 3.27 -5.93
C ASP A 46 -0.16 2.06 -5.07
N LEU A 47 -1.01 1.16 -5.56
CA LEU A 47 -1.35 -0.10 -4.88
C LEU A 47 -0.14 -1.04 -4.74
N LEU A 48 0.68 -1.16 -5.78
CA LEU A 48 1.93 -1.93 -5.72
C LEU A 48 2.89 -1.35 -4.68
N TYR A 49 3.05 -0.02 -4.66
CA TYR A 49 3.87 0.65 -3.65
C TYR A 49 3.30 0.51 -2.25
N TYR A 50 1.98 0.52 -2.10
CA TYR A 50 1.31 0.30 -0.82
C TYR A 50 1.61 -1.11 -0.30
N CYS A 51 1.44 -2.14 -1.15
CA CYS A 51 1.80 -3.53 -0.81
C CYS A 51 3.26 -3.65 -0.35
N ARG A 52 4.19 -3.10 -1.12
CA ARG A 52 5.63 -3.11 -0.77
C ARG A 52 5.89 -2.40 0.56
N SER A 53 5.17 -1.32 0.82
CA SER A 53 5.32 -0.54 2.04
C SER A 53 4.82 -1.30 3.27
N LEU A 54 3.71 -2.05 3.16
CA LEU A 54 3.23 -2.93 4.23
C LEU A 54 4.20 -4.08 4.53
N ILE A 55 4.76 -4.69 3.49
CA ILE A 55 5.77 -5.75 3.63
C ILE A 55 7.00 -5.19 4.37
N LYS A 56 7.51 -4.05 3.92
CA LYS A 56 8.66 -3.40 4.55
C LYS A 56 8.37 -3.00 5.99
N LEU A 57 7.19 -2.44 6.27
CA LEU A 57 6.78 -2.11 7.63
C LEU A 57 6.75 -3.36 8.52
N SER A 58 6.23 -4.48 8.01
CA SER A 58 6.19 -5.75 8.75
C SER A 58 7.58 -6.26 9.09
N TYR A 59 8.53 -6.20 8.15
CA TYR A 59 9.93 -6.54 8.43
C TYR A 59 10.56 -5.60 9.46
N MET A 60 10.31 -4.30 9.35
CA MET A 60 10.81 -3.33 10.34
C MET A 60 10.26 -3.61 11.75
N ILE A 61 9.02 -4.10 11.87
CA ILE A 61 8.45 -4.50 13.16
C ILE A 61 9.14 -5.74 13.72
N ASP A 62 9.37 -6.76 12.88
CA ASP A 62 10.08 -7.98 13.30
C ASP A 62 11.54 -7.69 13.70
N ASP A 63 12.20 -6.77 12.99
CA ASP A 63 13.54 -6.29 13.31
C ASP A 63 13.57 -5.29 14.48
N ARG A 64 12.40 -4.94 15.03
CA ARG A 64 12.24 -3.95 16.11
C ARG A 64 12.86 -2.60 15.78
N ASP A 65 12.74 -2.15 14.53
CA ASP A 65 13.17 -0.83 14.09
C ASP A 65 12.28 0.25 14.71
N GLU A 66 12.86 1.08 15.58
CA GLU A 66 12.14 2.14 16.31
C GLU A 66 11.38 3.11 15.39
N SER A 67 11.85 3.33 14.16
CA SER A 67 11.17 4.19 13.20
C SER A 67 9.81 3.64 12.73
N ALA A 68 9.58 2.33 12.88
CA ALA A 68 8.29 1.70 12.57
C ALA A 68 7.27 1.83 13.71
N LYS A 69 7.68 2.14 14.95
CA LYS A 69 6.78 2.07 16.12
C LYS A 69 5.56 2.95 15.99
N GLN A 70 5.78 4.24 15.72
CA GLN A 70 4.69 5.22 15.72
C GLN A 70 3.67 4.91 14.62
N ILE A 71 4.14 4.63 13.42
CA ILE A 71 3.25 4.31 12.31
C ILE A 71 2.52 2.98 12.53
N ALA A 72 3.22 1.94 13.01
CA ALA A 72 2.59 0.64 13.25
C ALA A 72 1.49 0.74 14.32
N LYS A 73 1.75 1.48 15.41
CA LYS A 73 0.73 1.80 16.44
C LYS A 73 -0.47 2.54 15.85
N PHE A 74 -0.22 3.53 14.99
CA PHE A 74 -1.27 4.31 14.34
C PHE A 74 -2.13 3.41 13.44
N LEU A 75 -1.51 2.70 12.49
CA LEU A 75 -2.21 1.83 11.54
C LEU A 75 -2.99 0.71 12.25
N PHE A 76 -2.43 0.12 13.30
CA PHE A 76 -3.13 -0.90 14.08
C PHE A 76 -4.39 -0.36 14.78
N LYS A 77 -4.38 0.92 15.19
CA LYS A 77 -5.52 1.58 15.84
C LYS A 77 -6.60 2.01 14.83
N GLU A 78 -6.21 2.55 13.69
CA GLU A 78 -7.14 3.02 12.65
C GLU A 78 -7.98 1.87 12.05
N GLY A 79 -7.47 0.64 12.08
CA GLY A 79 -8.21 -0.52 11.58
C GLY A 79 -7.84 -0.84 10.14
N ARG A 80 -8.80 -1.16 9.27
CA ARG A 80 -8.50 -1.53 7.87
C ARG A 80 -8.37 -0.28 6.99
N PRO A 81 -7.60 -0.35 5.88
CA PRO A 81 -7.54 0.75 4.92
C PRO A 81 -8.93 1.00 4.33
N ALA A 82 -9.40 2.25 4.38
CA ALA A 82 -10.75 2.62 3.99
C ALA A 82 -11.08 2.24 2.53
N PHE A 83 -10.08 2.27 1.63
CA PHE A 83 -10.30 1.99 0.21
C PHE A 83 -10.66 0.55 -0.09
N LEU A 84 -10.44 -0.37 0.86
CA LEU A 84 -10.87 -1.76 0.74
C LEU A 84 -12.36 -1.96 1.09
N GLU A 85 -12.98 -0.96 1.70
CA GLU A 85 -14.41 -0.96 2.06
C GLU A 85 -15.26 -0.27 0.98
N THR A 86 -14.63 0.57 0.14
CA THR A 86 -15.29 1.21 -1.00
C THR A 86 -15.73 0.17 -2.03
N GLN A 87 -17.01 0.19 -2.40
CA GLN A 87 -17.50 -0.60 -3.53
C GLN A 87 -16.92 -0.04 -4.83
N VAL A 88 -16.19 -0.89 -5.54
CA VAL A 88 -15.61 -0.56 -6.83
C VAL A 88 -16.55 -1.05 -7.92
N ASP A 89 -17.07 -0.13 -8.74
CA ASP A 89 -17.85 -0.46 -9.92
C ASP A 89 -16.90 -0.64 -11.11
N SER A 90 -16.82 -1.88 -11.63
CA SER A 90 -15.96 -2.22 -12.76
C SER A 90 -16.31 -1.46 -14.04
N ASP A 91 -17.59 -1.16 -14.27
CA ASP A 91 -18.04 -0.47 -15.48
C ASP A 91 -17.64 1.00 -15.42
N ILE A 92 -17.69 1.60 -14.23
CA ILE A 92 -17.17 2.95 -13.99
C ILE A 92 -15.65 2.96 -14.20
N LEU A 93 -14.91 2.01 -13.65
CA LEU A 93 -13.46 1.99 -13.83
C LEU A 93 -13.06 1.80 -15.30
N MET A 94 -13.70 0.87 -16.01
CA MET A 94 -13.43 0.64 -17.44
C MET A 94 -13.73 1.88 -18.27
N SER A 95 -14.86 2.57 -18.00
CA SER A 95 -15.24 3.76 -18.76
C SER A 95 -14.36 4.98 -18.44
N TYR A 96 -14.12 5.28 -17.17
CA TYR A 96 -13.40 6.50 -16.75
C TYR A 96 -11.88 6.35 -16.81
N LEU A 97 -11.33 5.16 -16.59
CA LEU A 97 -9.88 4.89 -16.65
C LEU A 97 -9.43 4.34 -18.00
N ARG A 98 -10.37 4.06 -18.93
CA ARG A 98 -10.13 3.35 -20.20
C ARG A 98 -9.46 1.99 -20.00
N TRP A 99 -9.81 1.34 -18.90
CA TRP A 99 -9.26 0.04 -18.53
C TRP A 99 -9.86 -1.09 -19.34
N SER A 100 -9.02 -2.07 -19.63
CA SER A 100 -9.45 -3.37 -20.11
C SER A 100 -10.00 -4.22 -18.95
N GLU A 101 -10.67 -5.32 -19.28
CA GLU A 101 -11.05 -6.32 -18.27
C GLU A 101 -9.83 -6.89 -17.52
N GLU A 102 -8.66 -6.95 -18.18
CA GLU A 102 -7.43 -7.41 -17.57
C GLU A 102 -6.93 -6.44 -16.49
N ASP A 103 -7.02 -5.13 -16.74
CA ASP A 103 -6.65 -4.10 -15.76
C ASP A 103 -7.56 -4.16 -14.52
N VAL A 104 -8.86 -4.36 -14.73
CA VAL A 104 -9.82 -4.56 -13.64
C VAL A 104 -9.50 -5.83 -12.83
N LYS A 105 -9.16 -6.94 -13.51
CA LYS A 105 -8.71 -8.17 -12.83
C LYS A 105 -7.44 -7.93 -12.03
N ASN A 106 -6.48 -7.18 -12.57
CA ASN A 106 -5.25 -6.81 -11.88
C ASN A 106 -5.54 -5.93 -10.65
N LEU A 107 -6.49 -5.00 -10.74
CA LEU A 107 -6.94 -4.21 -9.59
C LEU A 107 -7.48 -5.12 -8.48
N TYR A 108 -8.42 -6.01 -8.80
CA TYR A 108 -9.00 -6.93 -7.82
C TYR A 108 -7.96 -7.85 -7.19
N PHE A 109 -7.02 -8.36 -7.99
CA PHE A 109 -5.89 -9.12 -7.49
C PHE A 109 -5.05 -8.32 -6.49
N LEU A 110 -4.76 -7.05 -6.78
CA LEU A 110 -4.03 -6.17 -5.87
C LEU A 110 -4.83 -5.87 -4.59
N PHE A 111 -6.14 -5.70 -4.67
CA PHE A 111 -6.99 -5.52 -3.50
C PHE A 111 -6.94 -6.73 -2.56
N GLU A 112 -7.09 -7.93 -3.10
CA GLU A 112 -6.93 -9.16 -2.32
C GLU A 112 -5.52 -9.29 -1.75
N LYS A 113 -4.50 -8.89 -2.51
CA LYS A 113 -3.12 -8.84 -2.01
C LYS A 113 -2.95 -7.88 -0.84
N VAL A 114 -3.52 -6.68 -0.90
CA VAL A 114 -3.51 -5.72 0.20
C VAL A 114 -4.22 -6.30 1.42
N LYS A 115 -5.41 -6.91 1.25
CA LYS A 115 -6.15 -7.55 2.36
C LYS A 115 -5.28 -8.61 3.07
N MET A 116 -4.64 -9.49 2.31
CA MET A 116 -3.74 -10.50 2.86
C MET A 116 -2.57 -9.88 3.62
N LEU A 117 -1.89 -8.88 3.01
CA LEU A 117 -0.76 -8.20 3.64
C LEU A 117 -1.16 -7.43 4.91
N TRP A 118 -2.37 -6.88 4.95
CA TRP A 118 -2.90 -6.21 6.12
C TRP A 118 -3.11 -7.19 7.28
N VAL A 119 -3.66 -8.37 7.01
CA VAL A 119 -3.81 -9.44 8.00
C VAL A 119 -2.45 -9.87 8.54
N GLU A 120 -1.45 -10.04 7.67
CA GLU A 120 -0.10 -10.39 8.08
C GLU A 120 0.55 -9.28 8.93
N PHE A 121 0.42 -8.01 8.54
CA PHE A 121 0.84 -6.87 9.35
C PHE A 121 0.23 -6.92 10.76
N HIS A 122 -1.08 -7.15 10.88
CA HIS A 122 -1.75 -7.26 12.19
C HIS A 122 -1.20 -8.42 13.03
N LYS A 123 -0.93 -9.57 12.42
CA LYS A 123 -0.32 -10.72 13.12
C LYS A 123 1.08 -10.36 13.60
N THR A 124 1.90 -9.75 12.75
CA THR A 124 3.27 -9.31 13.06
C THR A 124 3.28 -8.29 14.20
N TYR A 125 2.38 -7.30 14.17
CA TYR A 125 2.21 -6.34 15.26
C TYR A 125 1.87 -7.03 16.59
N LYS A 126 0.86 -7.91 16.59
CA LYS A 126 0.43 -8.64 17.80
C LYS A 126 1.51 -9.56 18.35
N ARG A 127 2.28 -10.24 17.50
CA ARG A 127 3.41 -11.08 17.92
C ARG A 127 4.49 -10.27 18.64
N ASN A 128 4.68 -9.02 18.23
CA ASN A 128 5.67 -8.11 18.80
C ASN A 128 5.08 -7.13 19.82
N ILE A 129 3.87 -7.37 20.35
CA ILE A 129 3.13 -6.40 21.18
C ILE A 129 3.94 -5.87 22.38
N VAL A 130 4.77 -6.71 22.99
CA VAL A 130 5.62 -6.35 24.14
C VAL A 130 6.62 -5.25 23.79
N TRP A 131 7.12 -5.21 22.55
CA TRP A 131 8.04 -4.16 22.09
C TRP A 131 7.35 -2.81 21.88
N PHE A 132 6.01 -2.80 21.77
CA PHE A 132 5.21 -1.58 21.63
C PHE A 132 4.73 -1.02 22.98
N VAL A 133 4.80 -1.78 24.08
CA VAL A 133 4.49 -1.32 25.45
C VAL A 133 5.69 -0.59 26.02
#